data_AF-A0A3N5M3H8-F1
#
_entry.id   AF-A0A3N5M3H8-F1
#
_cell.length_a   1.000
_cell.length_b   1.000
_cell.length_c   1.000
_cell.angle_alpha   90.00
_cell.angle_beta   90.00
_cell.angle_gamma   90.00
#
_symmetry.space_group_name_H-M   'P 1'
#
loop_
_entity.id
_entity.type
_entity.pdbx_description
1 polymer ?
#
loop_
_entity_poly.entity_id
_entity_poly.type
_entity_poly.pdbx_seq_one_letter_code
_entity_poly.pdbx_strand_id
1 'polypeptide(L)'
;MRVAEDSYKQYTGLLIKYLKPQWLRVALMAVLLLGSIVLQLVNPQVIRYFIDTAQSGGALQSLLTAAVIFIALSLAQRLVEFISGYTAEIVGWDATNRLRRDLALHCLRLDMGFHKTHTPGEMIERIDGDVTA
;
A
#
# COMPACT_ATOMS: atom_id res chain seq x y z
N MET A 1 26.87 -12.44 -11.49
CA MET A 1 25.45 -12.49 -11.91
C MET A 1 24.62 -13.50 -11.12
N ARG A 2 25.04 -14.76 -10.91
CA ARG A 2 24.26 -15.76 -10.13
C ARG A 2 23.96 -15.41 -8.66
N VAL A 3 24.90 -14.77 -7.95
CA VAL A 3 24.72 -14.39 -6.53
C VAL A 3 23.55 -13.42 -6.33
N ALA A 4 23.36 -12.47 -7.25
CA ALA A 4 22.25 -11.51 -7.17
C ALA A 4 20.89 -12.20 -7.41
N GLU A 5 20.81 -13.15 -8.35
CA GLU A 5 19.58 -13.91 -8.63
C GLU A 5 19.11 -14.73 -7.43
N ASP A 6 20.04 -15.32 -6.66
CA ASP A 6 19.71 -16.08 -5.46
C ASP A 6 19.25 -15.16 -4.31
N SER A 7 19.84 -13.98 -4.16
CA SER A 7 19.39 -12.99 -3.17
C SER A 7 17.96 -12.50 -3.45
N TYR A 8 17.60 -12.18 -4.69
CA TYR A 8 16.23 -11.75 -5.04
C TYR A 8 15.19 -12.84 -4.73
N LYS A 9 15.52 -14.12 -4.95
CA LYS A 9 14.63 -15.25 -4.62
C LYS A 9 14.41 -15.38 -3.11
N GLN A 10 15.44 -15.09 -2.31
CA GLN A 10 15.33 -15.07 -0.84
C GLN A 10 14.43 -13.93 -0.34
N TYR A 11 14.61 -12.71 -0.86
CA TYR A 11 13.78 -11.56 -0.47
C TYR A 11 12.32 -11.75 -0.88
N THR A 12 12.07 -12.25 -2.09
CA THR A 12 10.71 -12.56 -2.55
C THR A 12 10.07 -13.68 -1.73
N GLY A 13 10.81 -14.71 -1.35
CA GLY A 13 10.34 -15.76 -0.45
C GLY A 13 9.93 -15.22 0.93
N LEU A 14 10.70 -14.28 1.48
CA LEU A 14 10.40 -13.63 2.75
C LEU A 14 9.13 -12.77 2.65
N LEU A 15 9.04 -11.93 1.61
CA LEU A 15 7.84 -11.14 1.28
C LEU A 15 6.61 -12.01 1.17
N ILE A 16 6.67 -13.08 0.36
CA ILE A 16 5.54 -14.00 0.17
C ILE A 16 5.16 -14.66 1.50
N LYS A 17 6.11 -15.07 2.33
CA LYS A 17 5.82 -15.71 3.63
C LYS A 17 4.99 -14.80 4.55
N TYR A 18 5.31 -13.51 4.63
CA TYR A 18 4.62 -12.58 5.52
C TYR A 18 3.39 -11.89 4.90
N LEU A 19 3.33 -11.75 3.58
CA LEU A 19 2.17 -11.18 2.87
C LEU A 19 1.09 -12.21 2.51
N LYS A 20 1.44 -13.50 2.34
CA LYS A 20 0.46 -14.56 1.99
C LYS A 20 -0.71 -14.66 2.98
N PRO A 21 -0.52 -14.53 4.31
CA PRO A 21 -1.65 -14.48 5.25
C PRO A 21 -2.59 -13.29 5.03
N GLN A 22 -2.12 -12.22 4.38
CA GLN A 22 -2.83 -10.96 4.11
C GLN A 22 -3.29 -10.84 2.64
N TRP A 23 -3.29 -11.93 1.86
CA TRP A 23 -3.52 -11.90 0.41
C TRP A 23 -4.83 -11.24 -0.01
N LEU A 24 -5.90 -11.38 0.79
CA LEU A 24 -7.19 -10.74 0.53
C LEU A 24 -7.10 -9.21 0.60
N ARG A 25 -6.30 -8.69 1.56
CA ARG A 25 -6.08 -7.25 1.74
C ARG A 25 -5.16 -6.71 0.65
N VAL A 26 -4.14 -7.46 0.26
CA VAL A 26 -3.27 -7.12 -0.88
C VAL A 26 -4.07 -7.09 -2.19
N ALA A 27 -4.96 -8.07 -2.40
CA ALA A 27 -5.85 -8.08 -3.57
C ALA A 27 -6.82 -6.88 -3.55
N LEU A 28 -7.42 -6.57 -2.39
CA LEU A 28 -8.25 -5.38 -2.21
C LEU A 28 -7.47 -4.10 -2.52
N MET A 29 -6.24 -3.95 -2.03
CA MET A 29 -5.38 -2.81 -2.35
C MET A 29 -5.12 -2.69 -3.86
N ALA A 30 -4.81 -3.81 -4.53
CA ALA A 30 -4.59 -3.82 -5.98
C ALA A 30 -5.85 -3.36 -6.74
N VAL A 31 -7.03 -3.86 -6.34
CA VAL A 31 -8.32 -3.44 -6.92
C VAL A 31 -8.59 -1.96 -6.65
N LEU A 32 -8.36 -1.47 -5.44
CA LEU A 32 -8.54 -0.06 -5.08
C LEU A 32 -7.59 0.86 -5.85
N LEU A 33 -6.34 0.44 -6.06
CA LEU A 33 -5.34 1.18 -6.82
C LEU A 33 -5.73 1.27 -8.30
N LEU A 34 -6.14 0.15 -8.90
CA LEU A 34 -6.66 0.15 -10.27
C LEU A 34 -7.93 0.99 -10.41
N GLY A 35 -8.84 0.90 -9.44
CA GLY A 35 -10.03 1.72 -9.37
C GLY A 35 -9.70 3.21 -9.30
N SER A 36 -8.74 3.60 -8.46
CA SER A 36 -8.26 4.98 -8.34
C SER A 36 -7.74 5.52 -9.67
N ILE A 37 -6.95 4.73 -10.40
CA ILE A 37 -6.46 5.11 -11.73
C ILE A 37 -7.63 5.34 -12.69
N VAL A 38 -8.63 4.43 -12.70
CA VAL A 38 -9.82 4.60 -13.54
C VAL A 38 -10.58 5.88 -13.19
N LEU A 39 -10.83 6.14 -11.90
CA LEU A 39 -11.48 7.39 -11.45
C LEU A 39 -10.69 8.63 -11.87
N GLN A 40 -9.36 8.58 -11.78
CA GLN A 40 -8.48 9.67 -12.19
C GLN A 40 -8.55 9.95 -13.71
N LEU A 41 -8.86 8.94 -14.54
CA LEU A 41 -9.08 9.10 -15.98
C LEU A 41 -10.51 9.57 -16.31
N VAL A 42 -11.52 9.18 -15.54
CA VAL A 42 -12.92 9.58 -15.78
C VAL A 42 -13.14 11.05 -15.45
N ASN A 43 -12.52 11.58 -14.39
CA ASN A 43 -12.68 12.98 -13.97
C ASN A 43 -12.38 14.01 -15.09
N PRO A 44 -11.26 13.90 -15.83
CA PRO A 44 -10.96 14.75 -16.99
C PRO A 44 -12.02 14.69 -18.10
N GLN A 45 -12.70 13.56 -18.29
CA GLN A 45 -13.76 13.45 -19.30
C GLN A 45 -15.02 14.24 -18.90
N VAL A 46 -15.36 14.28 -17.61
CA VAL A 46 -16.48 15.09 -17.11
C VAL A 46 -16.19 16.58 -17.30
N ILE A 47 -14.95 17.02 -17.03
CA ILE A 47 -14.52 18.40 -17.27
C ILE A 47 -14.61 18.73 -18.77
N ARG A 48 -14.16 17.82 -19.65
CA ARG A 48 -14.28 18.00 -21.10
C ARG A 48 -15.74 18.17 -21.53
N TYR A 49 -16.62 17.29 -21.09
CA TYR A 49 -18.05 17.37 -21.40
C TYR A 49 -18.66 18.69 -20.92
N PHE A 50 -18.29 19.15 -19.72
CA PHE A 50 -18.75 20.43 -19.18
C PHE A 50 -18.31 21.60 -20.08
N ILE A 51 -17.04 21.65 -20.47
CA ILE A 51 -16.48 22.71 -21.33
C ILE A 51 -17.17 22.71 -22.71
N ASP A 52 -17.28 21.54 -23.35
CA ASP A 52 -17.90 21.40 -24.68
C ASP A 52 -19.39 21.81 -24.66
N THR A 53 -20.10 21.47 -23.58
CA THR A 53 -21.51 21.85 -23.39
C THR A 53 -21.65 23.36 -23.11
N ALA A 54 -20.73 23.95 -22.35
CA ALA A 54 -20.75 25.39 -22.07
C ALA A 54 -20.48 26.22 -23.34
N GLN A 55 -19.50 25.80 -24.15
CA GLN A 55 -19.13 26.50 -25.39
C GLN A 55 -20.21 26.42 -26.47
N SER A 56 -20.93 25.30 -26.55
CA SER A 56 -22.04 25.11 -27.50
C SER A 56 -23.33 25.82 -27.08
N GLY A 57 -23.35 26.53 -25.95
CA GLY A 57 -24.57 27.18 -25.42
C GLY A 57 -25.59 26.18 -24.89
N GLY A 58 -25.13 25.02 -24.41
CA GLY A 58 -25.97 23.96 -23.87
C GLY A 58 -26.78 24.37 -22.64
N ALA A 59 -27.82 23.59 -22.34
CA ALA A 59 -28.73 23.88 -21.25
C ALA A 59 -28.02 23.93 -19.88
N LEU A 60 -28.39 24.90 -19.04
CA LEU A 60 -27.88 25.06 -17.67
C LEU A 60 -28.03 23.77 -16.84
N GLN A 61 -29.12 23.03 -17.05
CA GLN A 61 -29.37 21.77 -16.36
C GLN A 61 -28.28 20.71 -16.64
N SER A 62 -27.78 20.64 -17.88
CA SER A 62 -26.71 19.70 -18.25
C SER A 62 -25.39 20.06 -17.57
N LEU A 63 -25.09 21.37 -17.48
CA LEU A 63 -23.91 21.90 -16.79
C LEU A 63 -23.97 21.60 -15.29
N LEU A 64 -25.12 21.84 -14.64
CA LEU A 64 -25.33 21.52 -13.23
C LEU A 64 -25.19 20.01 -12.96
N THR A 65 -25.74 19.18 -13.84
CA THR A 65 -25.64 17.72 -13.72
C THR A 65 -24.18 17.27 -13.82
N ALA A 66 -23.43 17.78 -14.80
CA ALA A 66 -22.00 17.47 -14.94
C ALA A 66 -21.17 17.94 -13.72
N ALA A 67 -21.47 19.13 -13.18
CA ALA A 67 -20.80 19.63 -11.98
C ALA A 67 -21.06 18.74 -10.75
N VAL A 68 -22.31 18.29 -10.54
CA VAL A 68 -22.65 17.37 -9.45
C VAL A 68 -21.96 16.01 -9.63
N ILE A 69 -21.95 15.45 -10.84
CA ILE A 69 -21.24 14.20 -11.14
C ILE A 69 -19.74 14.35 -10.86
N PHE A 70 -19.13 15.46 -11.27
CA PHE A 70 -17.71 15.73 -11.00
C PHE A 70 -17.40 15.77 -9.51
N ILE A 71 -18.21 16.46 -8.70
CA ILE A 71 -18.03 16.53 -7.25
C ILE A 71 -18.18 15.13 -6.64
N ALA A 72 -19.20 14.37 -7.05
CA ALA A 72 -19.43 13.02 -6.55
C ALA A 72 -18.26 12.07 -6.88
N LEU A 73 -17.75 12.10 -8.12
CA LEU A 73 -16.59 11.31 -8.54
C LEU A 73 -15.31 11.74 -7.82
N SER A 74 -15.10 13.03 -7.64
CA SER A 74 -13.95 13.56 -6.89
C SER A 74 -13.96 13.10 -5.43
N LEU A 75 -15.13 13.13 -4.78
CA LEU A 75 -15.27 12.62 -3.41
C LEU A 75 -15.04 11.10 -3.34
N ALA A 76 -15.62 10.35 -4.29
CA ALA A 76 -15.40 8.91 -4.39
C ALA A 76 -13.92 8.58 -4.58
N GLN A 77 -13.21 9.33 -5.42
CA GLN A 77 -11.78 9.17 -5.62
C GLN A 77 -10.99 9.37 -4.32
N ARG A 78 -11.29 10.44 -3.57
CA ARG A 78 -10.66 10.70 -2.26
C ARG A 78 -10.91 9.58 -1.26
N LEU A 79 -12.13 9.04 -1.23
CA LEU A 79 -12.47 7.92 -0.35
C LEU A 79 -11.69 6.65 -0.74
N VAL A 80 -11.58 6.34 -2.03
CA VAL A 80 -10.80 5.20 -2.53
C VAL A 80 -9.31 5.36 -2.18
N GLU A 81 -8.74 6.55 -2.38
CA GLU A 81 -7.35 6.88 -2.01
C GLU A 81 -7.13 6.65 -0.50
N PHE A 82 -8.04 7.14 0.34
CA PHE A 82 -7.98 6.96 1.79
C PHE A 82 -8.04 5.48 2.20
N ILE A 83 -9.01 4.73 1.69
CA ILE A 83 -9.18 3.30 2.01
C ILE A 83 -7.97 2.50 1.55
N SER A 84 -7.42 2.82 0.36
CA SER A 84 -6.21 2.19 -0.17
C SER A 84 -5.02 2.43 0.75
N GLY A 85 -4.79 3.68 1.17
CA GLY A 85 -3.70 4.03 2.09
C GLY A 85 -3.85 3.34 3.45
N TYR A 86 -5.06 3.37 4.02
CA TYR A 86 -5.34 2.70 5.30
C TYR A 86 -5.12 1.18 5.23
N THR A 87 -5.55 0.54 4.15
CA THR A 87 -5.35 -0.90 3.96
C THR A 87 -3.87 -1.24 3.78
N ALA A 88 -3.12 -0.40 3.05
CA ALA A 88 -1.68 -0.53 2.87
C ALA A 88 -0.94 -0.49 4.21
N GLU A 89 -1.31 0.47 5.06
CA GLU A 89 -0.72 0.63 6.39
C GLU A 89 -0.98 -0.60 7.26
N ILE A 90 -2.23 -1.10 7.31
CA ILE A 90 -2.55 -2.31 8.08
C ILE A 90 -1.72 -3.51 7.62
N VAL A 91 -1.59 -3.71 6.31
CA VAL A 91 -0.82 -4.83 5.76
C VAL A 91 0.66 -4.69 6.10
N GLY A 92 1.22 -3.49 5.96
CA GLY A 92 2.60 -3.18 6.33
C GLY A 92 2.86 -3.46 7.81
N TRP A 93 2.04 -2.90 8.70
CA TRP A 93 2.17 -3.08 10.15
C TRP A 93 2.09 -4.54 10.57
N ASP A 94 1.12 -5.32 10.06
CA ASP A 94 0.98 -6.73 10.44
C ASP A 94 2.15 -7.58 9.92
N ALA A 95 2.57 -7.37 8.67
CA ALA A 95 3.71 -8.08 8.10
C ALA A 95 5.01 -7.78 8.86
N THR A 96 5.29 -6.51 9.10
CA THR A 96 6.48 -6.03 9.81
C THR A 96 6.48 -6.51 11.27
N ASN A 97 5.35 -6.45 11.98
CA ASN A 97 5.28 -6.95 13.36
C ASN A 97 5.48 -8.47 13.46
N ARG A 98 4.96 -9.25 12.51
CA ARG A 98 5.22 -10.70 12.46
C ARG A 98 6.71 -10.98 12.24
N LEU A 99 7.34 -10.24 11.33
CA LEU A 99 8.78 -10.37 11.09
C LEU A 99 9.60 -10.00 12.33
N ARG A 100 9.31 -8.86 12.98
CA ARG A 100 9.97 -8.46 14.25
C ARG A 100 9.82 -9.54 15.33
N ARG A 101 8.61 -10.10 15.48
CA ARG A 101 8.34 -11.17 16.44
C ARG A 101 9.15 -12.43 16.15
N ASP A 102 9.18 -12.88 14.90
CA ASP A 102 9.91 -14.09 14.51
C ASP A 102 11.43 -13.92 14.73
N LEU A 103 11.98 -12.75 14.40
CA LEU A 103 13.39 -12.42 14.63
C LEU A 103 13.71 -12.35 16.13
N ALA A 104 12.89 -11.66 16.92
CA ALA A 104 13.09 -11.60 18.37
C ALA A 104 13.05 -12.98 19.02
N LEU A 105 12.07 -13.83 18.65
CA LEU A 105 11.99 -15.20 19.14
C LEU A 105 13.19 -16.05 18.71
N HIS A 106 13.74 -15.82 17.52
CA HIS A 106 14.94 -16.51 17.06
C HIS A 106 16.16 -16.10 17.88
N CYS A 107 16.40 -14.79 18.06
CA CYS A 107 17.52 -14.28 18.84
C CYS A 107 17.50 -14.77 20.29
N LEU A 108 16.33 -14.78 20.93
CA LEU A 108 16.16 -15.29 22.30
C LEU A 108 16.47 -16.79 22.46
N ARG A 109 16.47 -17.56 21.36
CA ARG A 109 16.77 -19.00 21.36
C ARG A 109 18.22 -19.32 21.02
N LEU A 110 19.03 -18.31 20.68
CA LEU A 110 20.45 -18.50 20.40
C LEU A 110 21.24 -18.79 21.68
N ASP A 111 22.43 -19.36 21.53
CA ASP A 111 23.23 -19.84 22.66
C ASP A 111 23.85 -18.69 23.48
N MET A 112 24.43 -19.05 24.64
CA MET A 112 25.05 -18.07 25.54
C MET A 112 26.30 -17.40 24.95
N GLY A 113 26.95 -17.98 23.94
CA GLY A 113 28.04 -17.34 23.21
C GLY A 113 27.55 -16.12 22.43
N PHE A 114 26.41 -16.23 21.76
CA PHE A 114 25.75 -15.11 21.07
C PHE A 114 25.36 -13.98 22.04
N HIS A 115 24.78 -14.32 23.19
CA HIS A 115 24.34 -13.35 24.20
C HIS A 115 25.49 -12.67 24.98
N LYS A 116 26.71 -13.22 24.90
CA LYS A 116 27.91 -12.58 25.46
C LYS A 116 28.55 -11.57 24.50
N THR A 117 28.31 -11.73 23.20
CA THR A 117 28.88 -10.86 22.16
C THR A 117 27.95 -9.75 21.72
N HIS A 118 26.63 -9.93 21.86
CA HIS A 118 25.63 -8.92 21.49
C HIS A 118 24.80 -8.52 22.70
N THR A 119 24.66 -7.21 22.91
CA THR A 119 23.86 -6.71 24.04
C THR A 119 22.36 -6.78 23.72
N PRO A 120 21.48 -6.91 24.74
CA PRO A 120 20.04 -6.84 24.52
C PRO A 120 19.57 -5.55 23.82
N GLY A 121 20.20 -4.41 24.11
CA GLY A 121 19.87 -3.13 23.46
C GLY A 121 20.23 -3.11 21.97
N GLU A 122 21.41 -3.64 21.62
CA GLU A 122 21.86 -3.79 20.23
C GLU A 122 20.94 -4.72 19.43
N MET A 123 20.49 -5.83 20.01
CA MET A 123 19.55 -6.73 19.36
C MET A 123 18.21 -6.05 19.05
N ILE A 124 17.68 -5.26 20.00
CA ILE A 124 16.43 -4.52 19.79
C ILE A 124 16.59 -3.47 18.69
N GLU A 125 17.69 -2.71 18.71
CA GLU A 125 17.97 -1.69 17.71
C GLU A 125 18.13 -2.29 16.30
N ARG A 126 18.84 -3.41 16.19
CA ARG A 126 19.02 -4.11 14.90
C ARG A 126 17.71 -4.69 14.38
N ILE A 127 16.94 -5.38 15.22
CA ILE A 127 15.67 -5.98 14.80
C ILE A 127 14.67 -4.90 14.40
N ASP A 128 14.56 -3.81 15.16
CA ASP A 128 13.59 -2.76 14.84
C ASP A 128 14.04 -1.90 13.65
N GLY A 129 15.34 -1.57 13.60
CA GLY A 129 15.96 -0.80 12.53
C GLY A 129 15.93 -1.53 11.19
N ASP A 130 16.42 -2.77 11.13
CA ASP A 130 16.58 -3.52 9.88
C ASP A 130 15.23 -4.00 9.30
N VAL A 131 14.17 -4.05 10.10
CA VAL A 131 12.81 -4.43 9.68
C VAL A 131 11.98 -3.22 9.22
N THR A 132 12.37 -2.01 9.64
CA THR A 132 11.66 -0.76 9.30
C THR A 132 12.31 -0.02 8.11
N ALA A 133 13.62 -0.18 7.91
CA ALA A 133 14.39 0.44 6.82
C ALA A 133 14.03 -0.09 5.43
#